data_AF-A0A914GES2-F1
#
_entry.id   AF-A0A914GES2-F1
#
_cell.length_a   1.000
_cell.length_b   1.000
_cell.length_c   1.000
_cell.angle_alpha   90.00
_cell.angle_beta   90.00
_cell.angle_gamma   90.00
#
_symmetry.space_group_name_H-M   'P 1'
#
loop_
_entity.id
_entity.type
_entity.pdbx_description
1 polymer ?
#
loop_
_entity_poly.entity_id
_entity_poly.type
_entity_poly.pdbx_seq_one_letter_code
_entity_poly.pdbx_strand_id
1 'polypeptide(L)'
;MAAETTGNKYKLISSDNKTFEASDDVIKQNDIWGAIYECGGKPDEEIPIKDIDGKTLKKVVAFCEKFANDPKYDANDPKEPASLRSDVRVINFFKDFRSTNDLLELVNAANYLNNQRLIDACLLHIHRNLEGSNVEEIREKLHLKNDFSPEEEKAFTPKNLPFSFLHHHHHHLDLADYDIPDFNDIH
;
A
#
# COMPACT_ATOMS: atom_id res chain seq x y z
N MET A 1 30.26 10.72 4.72
CA MET A 1 30.53 9.93 3.51
C MET A 1 29.28 9.14 3.21
N ALA A 2 28.53 9.51 2.18
CA ALA A 2 27.42 8.71 1.70
C ALA A 2 28.00 7.48 1.00
N ALA A 3 27.62 6.28 1.42
CA ALA A 3 27.99 5.06 0.72
C ALA A 3 27.30 5.09 -0.65
N GLU A 4 28.08 5.29 -1.71
CA GLU A 4 27.64 5.02 -3.07
C GLU A 4 27.50 3.50 -3.18
N THR A 5 26.27 3.01 -3.16
CA THR A 5 25.97 1.61 -3.48
C THR A 5 26.25 1.41 -4.96
N THR A 6 27.45 0.91 -5.27
CA THR A 6 27.84 0.36 -6.57
C THR A 6 27.09 -0.98 -6.77
N GLY A 7 25.78 -0.89 -6.96
CA GLY A 7 24.91 -2.03 -7.26
C GLY A 7 24.48 -2.00 -8.72
N ASN A 8 24.34 -3.17 -9.34
CA ASN A 8 23.76 -3.29 -10.67
C ASN A 8 22.36 -2.66 -10.68
N LYS A 9 22.03 -1.98 -11.78
CA LYS A 9 20.71 -1.37 -12.00
C LYS A 9 19.99 -2.08 -13.12
N TYR A 10 18.74 -2.44 -12.88
CA TYR A 10 17.86 -3.12 -13.84
C TYR A 10 16.95 -2.10 -14.52
N LYS A 11 16.72 -2.29 -15.82
CA LYS A 11 15.84 -1.41 -16.62
C LYS A 11 14.42 -1.97 -16.67
N LEU A 12 13.48 -1.22 -16.13
CA LEU A 12 12.05 -1.51 -16.17
C LEU A 12 11.38 -0.63 -17.22
N ILE A 13 10.56 -1.20 -18.11
CA ILE A 13 9.84 -0.44 -19.14
C ILE A 13 8.34 -0.47 -18.84
N SER A 14 7.72 0.69 -18.66
CA SER A 14 6.27 0.80 -18.48
C SER A 14 5.48 0.60 -19.77
N SER A 15 4.16 0.49 -19.65
CA SER A 15 3.23 0.34 -20.77
C SER A 15 3.26 1.52 -21.76
N ASP A 16 3.62 2.72 -21.29
CA ASP A 16 3.80 3.94 -22.09
C ASP A 16 5.26 4.14 -22.57
N ASN A 17 6.06 3.06 -22.60
CA ASN A 17 7.45 3.01 -23.06
C ASN A 17 8.40 3.96 -22.30
N LYS A 18 8.13 4.24 -21.02
CA LYS A 18 9.07 4.97 -20.17
C LYS A 18 9.97 3.98 -19.45
N THR A 19 11.25 4.32 -19.39
CA THR A 19 12.27 3.50 -18.72
C THR A 19 12.52 4.00 -17.31
N PHE A 20 12.61 3.05 -16.37
CA PHE A 20 12.94 3.28 -14.97
C PHE A 20 14.12 2.38 -14.59
N GLU A 21 14.95 2.86 -13.68
CA GLU A 21 16.05 2.07 -13.11
C GLU A 21 15.67 1.62 -11.71
N ALA A 22 15.93 0.36 -11.38
CA ALA A 22 15.78 -0.19 -10.04
C ALA A 22 17.08 -0.84 -9.58
N SER A 23 17.44 -0.68 -8.30
CA SER A 23 18.62 -1.34 -7.74
C SER A 23 18.41 -2.85 -7.58
N ASP A 24 19.51 -3.58 -7.53
CA ASP A 24 19.54 -5.02 -7.23
C ASP A 24 18.71 -5.40 -5.98
N ASP A 25 18.82 -4.60 -4.91
CA ASP A 25 18.05 -4.82 -3.66
C ASP A 25 16.53 -4.71 -3.89
N VAL A 26 16.09 -3.76 -4.72
CA VAL A 26 14.66 -3.60 -5.08
C VAL A 26 14.16 -4.78 -5.89
N ILE A 27 14.96 -5.24 -6.85
CA ILE A 27 14.64 -6.39 -7.70
C ILE A 27 14.51 -7.65 -6.85
N LYS A 28 15.42 -7.88 -5.92
CA LYS A 28 15.42 -9.06 -5.03
C LYS A 28 14.30 -9.04 -3.99
N GLN A 29 13.88 -7.86 -3.54
CA GLN A 29 12.77 -7.71 -2.59
C GLN A 29 11.42 -8.04 -3.21
N ASN A 30 11.23 -7.73 -4.49
CA ASN A 30 9.98 -8.02 -5.18
C ASN A 30 9.91 -9.48 -5.63
N ASP A 31 8.76 -10.14 -5.43
CA ASP A 31 8.61 -11.56 -5.76
C ASP A 31 8.73 -11.83 -7.27
N ILE A 32 8.08 -11.02 -8.11
CA ILE A 32 8.08 -11.22 -9.57
C ILE A 32 9.45 -10.86 -10.16
N TRP A 33 10.01 -9.71 -9.79
CA TRP A 33 11.33 -9.30 -10.28
C TRP A 33 12.44 -10.18 -9.72
N GLY A 34 12.31 -10.66 -8.49
CA GLY A 34 13.24 -11.61 -7.87
C GLY A 34 13.26 -12.94 -8.62
N ALA A 35 12.10 -13.46 -9.01
CA ALA A 35 12.03 -14.66 -9.84
C ALA A 35 12.73 -14.45 -11.22
N ILE A 36 12.58 -13.28 -11.84
CA ILE A 36 13.27 -12.94 -13.10
C ILE A 36 14.79 -12.91 -12.89
N TYR A 37 15.25 -12.32 -11.78
CA TYR A 37 16.66 -12.30 -11.40
C TYR A 37 17.22 -13.72 -11.22
N GLU A 38 16.54 -14.56 -10.45
CA GLU A 38 16.95 -15.95 -10.17
C GLU A 38 16.99 -16.82 -11.43
N CYS A 39 16.14 -16.53 -12.42
CA CYS A 39 16.16 -17.19 -13.73
C CYS A 39 17.30 -16.72 -14.65
N GLY A 40 18.17 -15.81 -14.19
CA GLY A 40 19.33 -15.32 -14.93
C GLY A 40 19.10 -14.00 -15.67
N GLY A 41 18.08 -13.23 -15.28
CA GLY A 41 17.83 -11.89 -15.82
C GLY A 41 19.00 -10.94 -15.60
N LYS A 42 19.42 -10.24 -16.65
CA LYS A 42 20.60 -9.37 -16.61
C LYS A 42 20.23 -7.90 -16.40
N PRO A 43 21.12 -7.10 -15.78
CA PRO A 43 20.90 -5.66 -15.60
C PRO A 43 20.67 -4.89 -16.91
N ASP A 44 21.31 -5.35 -17.99
CA ASP A 44 21.21 -4.74 -19.32
C ASP A 44 19.95 -5.17 -20.10
N GLU A 45 19.25 -6.21 -19.63
CA GLU A 45 18.02 -6.69 -20.25
C GLU A 45 16.82 -5.90 -19.72
N GLU A 46 16.02 -5.39 -20.66
CA GLU A 46 14.84 -4.60 -20.33
C GLU A 46 13.71 -5.52 -19.85
N ILE A 47 13.13 -5.21 -18.69
CA ILE A 47 11.98 -5.92 -18.12
C ILE A 47 10.70 -5.15 -18.49
N PRO A 48 9.90 -5.63 -19.44
CA PRO A 48 8.67 -4.95 -19.85
C PRO A 48 7.52 -5.20 -18.86
N ILE A 49 6.92 -4.11 -18.38
CA ILE A 49 5.77 -4.07 -17.47
C ILE A 49 4.59 -3.50 -18.25
N LYS A 50 3.83 -4.38 -18.89
CA LYS A 50 2.86 -4.03 -19.94
C LYS A 50 1.58 -3.38 -19.43
N ASP A 51 1.22 -3.59 -18.17
CA ASP A 51 -0.07 -3.19 -17.61
C ASP A 51 0.01 -2.00 -16.65
N ILE A 52 1.20 -1.42 -16.47
CA ILE A 52 1.44 -0.30 -15.55
C ILE A 52 2.02 0.86 -16.34
N ASP A 53 1.38 2.02 -16.26
CA ASP A 53 1.86 3.26 -16.87
C ASP A 53 3.06 3.84 -16.09
N GLY A 54 3.86 4.69 -16.74
CA GLY A 54 5.08 5.20 -16.13
C GLY A 54 4.83 6.09 -14.91
N LYS A 55 3.69 6.78 -14.80
CA LYS A 55 3.40 7.59 -13.60
C LYS A 55 3.24 6.67 -12.38
N THR A 56 2.52 5.57 -12.53
CA THR A 56 2.30 4.60 -11.46
C THR A 56 3.57 3.78 -11.19
N LEU A 57 4.26 3.32 -12.22
CA LEU A 57 5.50 2.55 -12.06
C LEU A 57 6.58 3.36 -11.32
N LYS A 58 6.70 4.66 -11.61
CA LYS A 58 7.60 5.55 -10.85
C LYS A 58 7.33 5.54 -9.35
N LYS A 59 6.06 5.55 -8.95
CA LYS A 59 5.64 5.52 -7.55
C LYS A 59 5.95 4.17 -6.91
N VAL A 60 5.71 3.08 -7.63
CA VAL A 60 6.04 1.72 -7.16
C VAL A 60 7.54 1.59 -6.90
N VAL A 61 8.39 1.95 -7.87
CA VAL A 61 9.85 1.86 -7.71
C VAL A 61 10.31 2.73 -6.53
N ALA A 62 9.83 3.96 -6.44
CA ALA A 62 10.16 4.86 -5.33
C ALA A 62 9.71 4.33 -3.95
N PHE A 63 8.62 3.57 -3.89
CA PHE A 63 8.22 2.87 -2.67
C PHE A 63 9.19 1.73 -2.37
N CYS A 64 9.44 0.84 -3.33
CA CYS A 64 10.33 -0.31 -3.14
C CYS A 64 11.74 0.13 -2.69
N GLU A 65 12.28 1.22 -3.23
CA GLU A 65 13.59 1.75 -2.82
C GLU A 65 13.66 2.13 -1.34
N LYS A 66 12.57 2.62 -0.75
CA LYS A 66 12.53 2.99 0.69
C LYS A 66 12.62 1.78 1.62
N PHE A 67 12.28 0.60 1.10
CA PHE A 67 12.14 -0.64 1.85
C PHE A 67 13.08 -1.74 1.33
N ALA A 68 13.97 -1.41 0.39
CA ALA A 68 14.84 -2.37 -0.29
C ALA A 68 15.80 -3.10 0.68
N ASN A 69 16.21 -2.42 1.74
CA ASN A 69 17.13 -2.95 2.76
C ASN A 69 16.42 -3.57 3.96
N ASP A 70 15.08 -3.55 4.00
CA ASP A 70 14.32 -4.14 5.09
C ASP A 70 14.27 -5.67 4.91
N PRO A 71 13.98 -6.43 5.99
CA PRO A 71 13.64 -7.84 5.86
C PRO A 71 12.53 -8.08 4.83
N LYS A 72 12.49 -9.28 4.26
CA LYS A 72 11.42 -9.65 3.33
C LYS A 72 10.08 -9.58 4.07
N TYR A 73 9.11 -8.89 3.47
CA TYR A 73 7.80 -8.71 4.05
C TYR A 73 7.03 -10.04 4.06
N ASP A 74 6.54 -10.45 5.24
CA ASP A 74 5.64 -11.60 5.37
C ASP A 74 4.23 -11.11 5.68
N ALA A 75 3.35 -11.15 4.67
CA ALA A 75 1.95 -10.77 4.84
C ALA A 75 1.17 -11.69 5.81
N ASN A 76 1.71 -12.86 6.16
CA ASN A 76 1.11 -13.76 7.14
C ASN A 76 1.50 -13.41 8.59
N ASP A 77 2.53 -12.60 8.80
CA ASP A 77 2.88 -12.10 10.13
C ASP A 77 1.97 -10.90 10.47
N PRO A 78 1.05 -11.02 11.44
CA PRO A 78 0.17 -9.91 11.82
C PRO A 78 0.91 -8.67 12.33
N LYS A 79 2.19 -8.78 12.71
CA LYS A 79 3.02 -7.65 13.15
C LYS A 79 3.46 -6.76 11.99
N GLU A 80 3.58 -7.32 10.79
CA GLU A 80 4.06 -6.59 9.62
C GLU A 80 3.09 -5.46 9.22
N PRO A 81 1.78 -5.69 9.02
CA PRO A 81 0.81 -4.62 8.79
C PRO A 81 0.73 -3.59 9.94
N ALA A 82 0.87 -4.05 11.18
CA ALA A 82 0.87 -3.17 12.35
C ALA A 82 2.11 -2.24 12.36
N SER A 83 3.27 -2.74 11.94
CA SER A 83 4.49 -1.94 11.83
C SER A 83 4.35 -0.83 10.78
N LEU A 84 3.76 -1.14 9.62
CA LEU A 84 3.48 -0.16 8.56
C LEU A 84 2.55 0.96 9.03
N ARG A 85 1.68 0.70 10.02
CA ARG A 85 0.82 1.71 10.64
C ARG A 85 1.60 2.84 11.29
N SER A 86 2.74 2.57 11.90
CA SER A 86 3.54 3.61 12.56
C SER A 86 4.76 4.06 11.74
N ASP A 87 5.03 3.41 10.61
CA ASP A 87 6.20 3.72 9.79
C ASP A 87 6.08 5.10 9.11
N VAL A 88 6.95 6.02 9.52
CA VAL A 88 7.04 7.40 9.00
C VAL A 88 7.35 7.42 7.50
N ARG A 89 8.07 6.42 6.95
CA ARG A 89 8.34 6.30 5.51
C ARG A 89 7.04 6.06 4.74
N VAL A 90 6.14 5.22 5.25
CA VAL A 90 4.81 4.98 4.67
C VAL A 90 3.96 6.24 4.75
N ILE A 91 3.88 6.86 5.93
CA ILE A 91 3.08 8.07 6.15
C ILE A 91 3.53 9.19 5.21
N ASN A 92 4.84 9.42 5.08
CA ASN A 92 5.38 10.44 4.20
C ASN A 92 5.17 10.12 2.72
N PHE A 93 5.22 8.84 2.33
CA PHE A 93 5.00 8.43 0.94
C PHE A 93 3.57 8.80 0.47
N PHE A 94 2.56 8.62 1.33
CA PHE A 94 1.17 8.91 0.99
C PHE A 94 0.71 10.33 1.28
N LYS A 95 1.54 11.19 1.91
CA LYS A 95 1.15 12.55 2.32
C LYS A 95 0.62 13.42 1.17
N ASP A 96 1.18 13.22 -0.03
CA ASP A 96 0.82 13.98 -1.23
C ASP A 96 -0.20 13.25 -2.13
N PHE A 97 -0.66 12.05 -1.74
CA PHE A 97 -1.70 11.33 -2.46
C PHE A 97 -3.07 11.94 -2.15
N ARG A 98 -3.54 12.80 -3.05
CA ARG A 98 -4.85 13.46 -2.95
C ARG A 98 -5.93 12.82 -3.85
N SER A 99 -5.50 12.10 -4.88
CA SER A 99 -6.40 11.48 -5.86
C SER A 99 -6.70 10.04 -5.47
N THR A 100 -7.98 9.71 -5.26
CA THR A 100 -8.40 8.32 -5.03
C THR A 100 -8.03 7.44 -6.23
N ASN A 101 -8.17 7.94 -7.46
CA ASN A 101 -7.83 7.20 -8.66
C ASN A 101 -6.35 6.82 -8.70
N ASP A 102 -5.46 7.76 -8.35
CA ASP A 102 -4.02 7.50 -8.27
C ASP A 102 -3.66 6.42 -7.23
N LEU A 103 -4.46 6.32 -6.15
CA LEU A 103 -4.28 5.32 -5.11
C LEU A 103 -4.79 3.95 -5.56
N LEU A 104 -5.94 3.89 -6.24
CA LEU A 104 -6.49 2.66 -6.81
C LEU A 104 -5.60 2.11 -7.93
N GLU A 105 -5.07 2.98 -8.81
CA GLU A 105 -4.06 2.62 -9.81
C GLU A 105 -2.81 2.02 -9.15
N LEU A 106 -2.35 2.62 -8.04
CA LEU A 106 -1.21 2.11 -7.29
C LEU A 106 -1.49 0.75 -6.63
N VAL A 107 -2.69 0.54 -6.07
CA VAL A 107 -3.12 -0.77 -5.53
C VAL A 107 -3.11 -1.82 -6.63
N ASN A 108 -3.69 -1.52 -7.80
CA ASN A 108 -3.72 -2.44 -8.93
C ASN A 108 -2.31 -2.78 -9.43
N ALA A 109 -1.43 -1.80 -9.52
CA ALA A 109 -0.02 -2.00 -9.88
C ALA A 109 0.73 -2.85 -8.84
N ALA A 110 0.50 -2.61 -7.55
CA ALA A 110 1.08 -3.39 -6.47
C ALA A 110 0.63 -4.86 -6.52
N ASN A 111 -0.65 -5.10 -6.80
CA ASN A 111 -1.21 -6.43 -7.00
C ASN A 111 -0.62 -7.12 -8.23
N TYR A 112 -0.50 -6.41 -9.35
CA TYR A 112 0.13 -6.94 -10.57
C TYR A 112 1.58 -7.39 -10.32
N LEU A 113 2.34 -6.62 -9.55
CA LEU A 113 3.74 -6.90 -9.22
C LEU A 113 3.91 -7.83 -8.00
N ASN A 114 2.80 -8.34 -7.45
CA ASN A 114 2.74 -9.12 -6.22
C ASN A 114 3.58 -8.50 -5.06
N ASN A 115 3.46 -7.18 -4.85
CA ASN A 115 4.15 -6.50 -3.76
C ASN A 115 3.21 -6.33 -2.55
N GLN A 116 3.19 -7.33 -1.66
CA GLN A 116 2.29 -7.37 -0.51
C GLN A 116 2.50 -6.18 0.46
N ARG A 117 3.75 -5.78 0.70
CA ARG A 117 4.06 -4.60 1.53
C ARG A 117 3.39 -3.32 1.01
N LEU A 118 3.43 -3.12 -0.30
CA LEU A 118 2.80 -1.96 -0.93
C LEU A 118 1.27 -2.07 -0.91
N ILE A 119 0.71 -3.26 -1.10
CA ILE A 119 -0.74 -3.49 -0.99
C ILE A 119 -1.23 -3.11 0.40
N ASP A 120 -0.61 -3.62 1.46
CA ASP A 120 -1.00 -3.33 2.85
C ASP A 120 -0.81 -1.86 3.20
N ALA A 121 0.27 -1.23 2.74
CA ALA A 121 0.50 0.19 2.93
C ALA A 121 -0.59 1.06 2.25
N CYS A 122 -1.02 0.69 1.04
CA CYS A 122 -2.13 1.34 0.36
C CYS A 122 -3.46 1.13 1.09
N LEU A 123 -3.78 -0.10 1.49
CA LEU A 123 -5.02 -0.43 2.22
C LEU A 123 -5.12 0.33 3.54
N LEU A 124 -4.00 0.43 4.27
CA LEU A 124 -3.91 1.22 5.48
C LEU A 124 -4.18 2.71 5.23
N HIS A 125 -3.66 3.26 4.13
CA HIS A 125 -3.93 4.65 3.76
C HIS A 125 -5.41 4.85 3.37
N ILE A 126 -6.01 3.91 2.64
CA ILE A 126 -7.45 3.90 2.34
C ILE A 126 -8.25 3.89 3.65
N HIS A 127 -7.95 2.98 4.56
CA HIS A 127 -8.63 2.86 5.86
C HIS A 127 -8.63 4.20 6.63
N ARG A 128 -7.48 4.88 6.71
CA ARG A 128 -7.36 6.20 7.35
C ARG A 128 -8.20 7.28 6.68
N ASN A 129 -8.33 7.24 5.35
CA ASN A 129 -9.12 8.21 4.61
C ASN A 129 -10.64 7.96 4.68
N LEU A 130 -11.04 6.74 5.03
CA LEU A 130 -12.43 6.31 5.21
C LEU A 130 -12.88 6.37 6.68
N GLU A 131 -11.95 6.44 7.63
CA GLU A 131 -12.24 6.54 9.06
C GLU A 131 -13.11 7.78 9.33
N GLY A 132 -14.29 7.56 9.92
CA GLY A 132 -15.26 8.61 10.22
C GLY A 132 -16.20 9.02 9.07
N SER A 133 -16.03 8.48 7.86
CA SER A 133 -16.98 8.71 6.76
C SER A 133 -18.23 7.83 6.87
N ASN A 134 -19.38 8.37 6.48
CA ASN A 134 -20.61 7.59 6.32
C ASN A 134 -20.59 6.79 5.01
N VAL A 135 -21.56 5.89 4.85
CA VAL A 135 -21.62 4.96 3.70
C VAL A 135 -21.76 5.70 2.38
N GLU A 136 -22.51 6.80 2.36
CA GLU A 136 -22.72 7.64 1.19
C GLU A 136 -21.43 8.34 0.76
N GLU A 137 -20.68 8.91 1.71
CA GLU A 137 -19.37 9.52 1.47
C GLU A 137 -18.34 8.50 1.00
N ILE A 138 -18.35 7.29 1.56
CA ILE A 138 -17.48 6.19 1.11
C ILE A 138 -17.80 5.85 -0.34
N ARG A 139 -19.08 5.72 -0.69
CA ARG A 139 -19.53 5.47 -2.06
C ARG A 139 -19.07 6.57 -3.02
N GLU A 140 -19.21 7.84 -2.64
CA GLU A 140 -18.73 8.96 -3.45
C GLU A 140 -17.20 8.97 -3.61
N LYS A 141 -16.47 8.84 -2.50
CA LYS A 141 -14.99 8.87 -2.47
C LYS A 141 -14.36 7.75 -3.30
N LEU A 142 -14.97 6.55 -3.26
CA LEU A 142 -14.50 5.36 -3.98
C LEU A 142 -15.21 5.17 -5.33
N HIS A 143 -16.08 6.10 -5.74
CA HIS A 143 -16.88 6.02 -6.97
C HIS A 143 -17.68 4.71 -7.11
N LEU A 144 -18.21 4.21 -5.99
CA LEU A 144 -19.01 2.98 -5.94
C LEU A 144 -20.47 3.29 -6.25
N LYS A 145 -21.08 2.46 -7.10
CA LYS A 145 -22.52 2.50 -7.36
C LYS A 145 -23.26 1.86 -6.18
N ASN A 146 -24.37 2.48 -5.74
CA ASN A 146 -25.30 1.81 -4.83
C ASN A 146 -25.99 0.65 -5.58
N ASP A 147 -25.69 -0.56 -5.16
CA ASP A 147 -26.26 -1.81 -5.67
C ASP A 147 -27.38 -2.37 -4.77
N PHE A 148 -27.66 -1.73 -3.63
CA PHE A 148 -28.75 -2.10 -2.75
C PHE A 148 -30.09 -1.55 -3.24
N SER A 149 -31.14 -2.35 -3.10
CA SER A 149 -32.52 -1.86 -3.25
C SER A 149 -32.91 -0.95 -2.06
N PRO A 150 -33.91 -0.07 -2.21
CA PRO A 150 -34.38 0.80 -1.13
C PRO A 150 -34.90 0.05 0.10
N GLU A 151 -35.31 -1.22 -0.06
CA GLU A 151 -35.74 -2.08 1.05
C GLU A 151 -34.54 -2.67 1.81
N GLU A 152 -33.51 -3.13 1.08
CA GLU A 152 -32.27 -3.63 1.66
C GLU A 152 -31.51 -2.52 2.40
N GLU A 153 -31.44 -1.31 1.84
CA GLU A 153 -30.77 -0.18 2.48
C GLU A 153 -31.40 0.21 3.82
N LYS A 154 -32.73 0.09 3.94
CA LYS A 154 -33.45 0.30 5.21
C LYS A 154 -33.09 -0.77 6.24
N ALA A 155 -32.85 -2.01 5.82
CA ALA A 155 -32.42 -3.09 6.71
C ALA A 155 -31.01 -2.88 7.26
N PHE A 156 -30.13 -2.17 6.53
CA PHE A 156 -28.76 -1.86 6.93
C PHE A 156 -28.57 -0.47 7.56
N THR A 157 -29.62 0.13 8.10
CA THR A 157 -29.47 1.37 8.90
C THR A 157 -28.91 1.05 10.29
N PRO A 158 -28.21 1.98 10.97
CA PRO A 158 -27.72 1.76 12.32
C PRO A 158 -28.82 1.43 13.34
N LYS A 159 -30.09 1.73 13.03
CA LYS A 159 -31.28 1.34 13.81
C LYS A 159 -31.75 -0.11 13.57
N ASN A 160 -31.40 -0.71 12.43
CA ASN A 160 -31.81 -2.06 12.03
C ASN A 160 -30.64 -3.06 11.98
N LEU A 161 -29.41 -2.63 12.26
CA LEU A 161 -28.29 -3.53 12.47
C LEU A 161 -28.55 -4.41 13.71
N PRO A 162 -28.39 -5.74 13.61
CA PRO A 162 -28.49 -6.62 14.76
C PRO A 162 -27.51 -6.16 15.86
N PHE A 163 -27.92 -6.22 17.13
CA PHE A 163 -27.07 -5.85 18.27
C PHE A 163 -25.69 -6.52 18.28
N SER A 164 -25.54 -7.69 17.63
CA SER A 164 -24.27 -8.38 17.43
C SER A 164 -23.27 -7.59 16.57
N PHE A 165 -23.74 -6.80 15.60
CA PHE A 165 -22.89 -5.92 14.78
C PHE A 165 -22.46 -4.66 15.53
N LEU A 166 -23.29 -4.15 16.45
CA LEU A 166 -22.90 -3.04 17.33
C LEU A 166 -21.86 -3.45 18.39
N HIS A 167 -21.90 -4.69 18.89
CA HIS A 167 -20.96 -5.14 19.92
C HIS A 167 -19.62 -5.66 19.39
N HIS A 168 -19.48 -5.95 18.09
CA HIS A 168 -18.20 -6.43 17.53
C HIS A 168 -17.22 -5.31 17.13
N HIS A 169 -17.64 -4.04 17.15
CA HIS A 169 -16.72 -2.88 17.00
C HIS A 169 -16.14 -2.37 18.34
N HIS A 170 -16.48 -3.03 19.45
CA HIS A 170 -15.91 -2.78 20.78
C HIS A 170 -15.20 -4.02 21.35
N HIS A 171 -14.72 -4.93 20.51
CA HIS A 171 -13.74 -5.92 20.94
C HIS A 171 -12.33 -5.35 20.76
N HIS A 172 -11.81 -4.79 21.85
CA HIS A 172 -10.40 -4.74 22.25
C HIS A 172 -9.37 -5.10 21.15
N LEU A 173 -8.87 -4.08 20.45
CA LEU A 173 -7.42 -3.91 20.48
C LEU A 173 -7.16 -3.17 21.79
N ASP A 174 -6.71 -3.90 22.81
CA ASP A 174 -6.19 -3.32 24.03
C ASP A 174 -5.01 -2.40 23.66
N LEU A 175 -5.30 -1.10 23.55
CA LEU A 175 -4.29 -0.04 23.46
C LEU A 175 -3.76 0.34 24.85
N ALA A 176 -3.98 -0.51 25.86
CA ALA A 176 -3.58 -0.25 27.25
C ALA A 176 -2.12 -0.64 27.57
N ASP A 177 -1.39 -1.32 26.67
CA ASP A 177 -0.03 -1.82 26.96
C ASP A 177 1.10 -1.07 26.23
N TYR A 178 0.82 0.03 25.54
CA TYR A 178 1.86 0.87 24.96
C TYR A 178 1.78 2.29 25.53
N ASP A 179 2.68 2.59 26.47
CA ASP A 179 3.01 3.94 26.90
C ASP A 179 3.39 4.78 25.67
N ILE A 180 2.45 5.57 25.16
CA ILE A 180 2.70 6.62 24.18
C ILE A 180 3.16 7.84 24.99
N PRO A 181 4.44 8.26 24.92
CA PRO A 181 4.87 9.46 25.61
C PRO A 181 4.10 10.68 25.08
N ASP A 182 3.61 11.49 26.01
CA ASP A 182 2.81 12.68 25.75
C ASP A 182 3.57 13.66 24.85
N PHE A 183 2.94 14.09 23.76
CA PHE A 183 3.54 14.92 22.72
C PHE A 183 3.80 16.38 23.14
N ASN A 184 3.61 16.70 24.44
CA ASN A 184 3.91 18.01 25.02
C ASN A 184 5.33 18.15 25.61
N ASP A 185 6.17 17.11 25.57
CA ASP A 185 7.53 17.13 26.13
C ASP A 185 8.65 17.20 25.08
N ILE A 186 8.39 17.74 23.89
CA ILE A 186 9.45 18.02 22.90
C ILE A 186 9.47 19.51 22.57
N HIS A 187 10.17 20.25 23.45
CA HIS A 187 10.69 21.63 23.38
C HIS A 187 9.92 22.71 22.61
#